data_AF-A0A8J5QTV2-F1
#
_entry.id   AF-A0A8J5QTV2-F1
#
_cell.length_a   1.000
_cell.length_b   1.000
_cell.length_c   1.000
_cell.angle_alpha   90.00
_cell.angle_beta   90.00
_cell.angle_gamma   90.00
#
_symmetry.space_group_name_H-M   'P 1'
#
loop_
_entity.id
_entity.type
_entity.pdbx_description
1 polymer ?
#
loop_
_entity_poly.entity_id
_entity_poly.type
_entity_poly.pdbx_seq_one_letter_code
_entity_poly.pdbx_strand_id
1 'polypeptide(L)'
;MLSVVNGTSCLCLTAGTVTSLNEAINFYTNVLGLSINSELDNITYLSSDSRKETHNLVVELKLDPATGLSDLQIDAKKSSILSQLNITDWRNLDCSYILKVDNIINLIENFQTFKIPVQITPNELYPNEVYCIDPLGYIIGFTSSSNPLTVSPPLQKTHFKATAAGAATTGTLTPYPMSVSTSLAQSISSTAEANMPKRNIGIMTSGGDAPGMNAAVRAVVRAAIYRGCKAFAIKEGYEGLVRGGPNYIKEMKWSDVRGYLSEGGTNIGTARCMEFRERWGRLDGCKHLIDAGIDALIVCGGDGSLTGAD
;
A
#
# COMPACT_ATOMS: atom_id res chain seq x y z
N MET A 1 -20.26 19.07 9.06
CA MET A 1 -19.30 20.14 9.37
C MET A 1 -18.47 20.38 8.14
N LEU A 2 -18.48 21.60 7.57
CA LEU A 2 -17.47 21.97 6.57
C LEU A 2 -16.10 22.04 7.28
N SER A 3 -15.08 21.48 6.66
CA SER A 3 -13.70 21.67 7.13
C SER A 3 -13.33 23.15 7.03
N VAL A 4 -12.68 23.69 8.06
CA VAL A 4 -12.18 25.07 8.06
C VAL A 4 -10.96 25.20 7.13
N VAL A 5 -10.25 24.10 6.87
CA VAL A 5 -9.08 24.04 5.99
C VAL A 5 -9.38 23.08 4.85
N ASN A 6 -9.43 23.60 3.62
CA ASN A 6 -9.74 22.83 2.41
C ASN A 6 -8.50 22.22 1.73
N GLY A 7 -7.30 22.50 2.24
CA GLY A 7 -6.03 22.00 1.72
C GLY A 7 -4.86 22.90 2.08
N THR A 8 -3.70 22.60 1.50
CA THR A 8 -2.47 23.39 1.65
C THR A 8 -2.29 24.24 0.40
N SER A 9 -2.10 25.55 0.57
CA SER A 9 -1.98 26.49 -0.55
C SER A 9 -0.58 26.52 -1.16
N CYS A 10 0.46 26.51 -0.30
CA CYS A 10 1.86 26.56 -0.72
C CYS A 10 2.78 26.01 0.39
N LEU A 11 3.99 25.62 0.00
CA LEU A 11 5.11 25.38 0.91
C LEU A 11 5.99 26.63 0.96
N CYS A 12 6.10 27.27 2.13
CA CYS A 12 6.95 28.45 2.32
C CYS A 12 8.28 28.03 2.97
N LEU A 13 9.40 28.35 2.32
CA LEU A 13 10.75 28.06 2.79
C LEU A 13 11.54 29.36 2.87
N THR A 14 12.32 29.50 3.94
CA THR A 14 13.04 30.74 4.21
C THR A 14 14.54 30.56 4.01
N ALA A 15 15.15 31.45 3.22
CA ALA A 15 16.58 31.57 3.03
C ALA A 15 17.13 32.74 3.87
N GLY A 16 18.25 32.51 4.57
CA GLY A 16 18.94 33.56 5.35
C GLY A 16 19.87 34.42 4.51
N THR A 17 20.35 33.90 3.38
CA THR A 17 21.31 34.55 2.49
C THR A 17 20.83 34.51 1.04
N VAL A 18 21.24 35.49 0.23
CA VAL A 18 20.92 35.50 -1.21
C VAL A 18 21.55 34.31 -1.93
N THR A 19 22.73 33.86 -1.46
CA THR A 19 23.41 32.67 -2.00
C THR A 19 22.57 31.41 -1.80
N SER A 20 22.11 31.15 -0.57
CA SER A 20 21.27 29.98 -0.28
C SER A 20 19.92 30.04 -1.00
N LEU A 21 19.35 31.24 -1.18
CA LEU A 21 18.15 31.43 -2.00
C LEU A 21 18.38 31.01 -3.45
N ASN A 22 19.47 31.46 -4.08
CA ASN A 22 19.78 31.12 -5.47
C ASN A 22 20.05 29.61 -5.64
N GLU A 23 20.73 28.99 -4.67
CA GLU A 23 20.92 27.53 -4.66
C GLU A 23 19.60 26.78 -4.56
N ALA A 24 18.68 27.25 -3.70
CA ALA A 24 17.33 26.70 -3.59
C ALA A 24 16.58 26.85 -4.92
N ILE A 25 16.54 28.04 -5.52
CA ILE A 25 15.90 28.27 -6.82
C ILE A 25 16.47 27.31 -7.87
N ASN A 26 17.79 27.16 -7.96
CA ASN A 26 18.44 26.24 -8.88
C ASN A 26 18.08 24.77 -8.61
N PHE A 27 17.95 24.37 -7.35
CA PHE A 27 17.53 23.03 -6.98
C PHE A 27 16.08 22.75 -7.42
N TYR A 28 15.13 23.61 -7.06
CA TYR A 28 13.72 23.42 -7.38
C TYR A 28 13.42 23.53 -8.88
N THR A 29 14.16 24.35 -9.61
CA THR A 29 14.01 24.48 -11.07
C THR A 29 14.65 23.30 -11.81
N ASN A 30 15.90 22.95 -11.51
CA ASN A 30 16.63 21.94 -12.28
C ASN A 30 16.33 20.50 -11.84
N VAL A 31 16.12 20.26 -10.55
CA VAL A 31 15.92 18.91 -10.01
C VAL A 31 14.44 18.53 -10.05
N LEU A 32 13.57 19.44 -9.59
CA LEU A 32 12.12 19.22 -9.54
C LEU A 32 11.38 19.69 -10.79
N GLY A 33 12.02 20.48 -11.66
CA GLY A 33 11.40 20.94 -12.91
C GLY A 33 10.35 22.04 -12.71
N LEU A 34 10.39 22.79 -11.60
CA LEU A 34 9.43 23.87 -11.36
C LEU A 34 9.77 25.11 -12.20
N SER A 35 8.74 25.81 -12.67
CA SER A 35 8.87 27.09 -13.37
C SER A 35 8.74 28.26 -12.41
N ILE A 36 9.53 29.30 -12.64
CA ILE A 36 9.41 30.58 -11.94
C ILE A 36 8.20 31.33 -12.49
N ASN A 37 7.23 31.63 -11.63
CA ASN A 37 6.00 32.35 -12.01
C ASN A 37 6.10 33.84 -11.73
N SER A 38 6.65 34.21 -10.57
CA SER A 38 6.84 35.60 -10.17
C SER A 38 8.01 35.73 -9.21
N GLU A 39 8.79 36.78 -9.42
CA GLU A 39 9.84 37.24 -8.51
C GLU A 39 9.42 38.61 -7.98
N LEU A 40 9.15 38.67 -6.68
CA LEU A 40 9.06 39.91 -5.91
C LEU A 40 10.38 40.10 -5.19
N ASP A 41 10.72 41.34 -4.82
CA ASP A 41 12.05 41.71 -4.30
C ASP A 41 12.61 40.76 -3.20
N ASN A 42 11.76 40.13 -2.39
CA ASN A 42 12.16 39.18 -1.35
C ASN A 42 11.51 37.78 -1.45
N ILE A 43 10.66 37.52 -2.46
CA ILE A 43 9.88 36.28 -2.54
C ILE A 43 9.87 35.77 -3.98
N THR A 44 10.29 34.52 -4.17
CA THR A 44 10.23 33.82 -5.46
C THR A 44 9.18 32.73 -5.42
N TYR A 45 8.23 32.76 -6.35
CA TYR A 45 7.18 31.75 -6.48
C TYR A 45 7.52 30.77 -7.60
N LEU A 46 7.60 29.50 -7.23
CA LEU A 46 7.84 28.37 -8.11
C LEU A 46 6.60 27.50 -8.19
N SER A 47 6.23 27.07 -9.40
CA SER A 47 5.11 26.14 -9.57
C SER A 47 5.34 25.08 -10.61
N SER A 48 4.59 23.97 -10.51
CA SER A 48 4.52 22.96 -11.57
C SER A 48 3.64 23.45 -12.73
N ASP A 49 4.00 23.09 -13.97
CA ASP A 49 3.38 23.64 -15.19
C ASP A 49 1.85 23.39 -15.26
N SER A 50 1.15 24.50 -15.47
CA SER A 50 -0.28 24.79 -15.24
C SER A 50 -1.31 24.07 -16.14
N ARG A 51 -0.93 23.03 -16.89
CA ARG A 51 -1.84 22.40 -17.89
C ARG A 51 -2.64 21.20 -17.39
N LYS A 52 -2.44 20.73 -16.15
CA LYS A 52 -3.19 19.60 -15.56
C LYS A 52 -3.78 19.99 -14.20
N GLU A 53 -5.07 20.30 -14.20
CA GLU A 53 -5.85 21.07 -13.22
C GLU A 53 -6.08 20.47 -11.81
N THR A 54 -5.33 19.50 -11.29
CA THR A 54 -5.71 18.89 -9.99
C THR A 54 -4.70 19.00 -8.85
N HIS A 55 -3.40 19.18 -9.11
CA HIS A 55 -2.39 19.28 -8.04
C HIS A 55 -1.21 20.17 -8.44
N ASN A 56 -1.39 21.49 -8.36
CA ASN A 56 -0.30 22.42 -8.59
C ASN A 56 0.58 22.48 -7.34
N LEU A 57 1.79 21.93 -7.43
CA LEU A 57 2.83 22.17 -6.43
C LEU A 57 3.24 23.64 -6.51
N VAL A 58 3.11 24.36 -5.40
CA VAL A 58 3.54 25.77 -5.27
C VAL A 58 4.54 25.86 -4.12
N VAL A 59 5.76 26.29 -4.44
CA VAL A 59 6.84 26.53 -3.48
C VAL A 59 7.13 28.03 -3.46
N GLU A 60 7.03 28.62 -2.28
CA GLU A 60 7.35 30.01 -2.01
C GLU A 60 8.72 30.06 -1.31
N LEU A 61 9.71 30.67 -1.96
CA LEU A 61 11.04 30.88 -1.39
C LEU A 61 11.15 32.33 -0.94
N LYS A 62 11.29 32.55 0.36
CA LYS A 62 11.38 33.89 0.97
C LYS A 62 12.79 34.17 1.46
N LEU A 63 13.32 35.35 1.11
CA LEU A 63 14.55 35.88 1.70
C LEU A 63 14.21 36.60 3.01
N ASP A 64 14.68 36.06 4.13
CA ASP A 64 14.54 36.71 5.44
C ASP A 64 15.77 36.40 6.32
N PRO A 65 16.74 37.34 6.40
CA PRO A 65 17.95 37.15 7.20
C PRO A 65 17.71 37.00 8.70
N ALA A 66 16.54 37.42 9.21
CA ALA A 66 16.25 37.35 10.64
C ALA A 66 15.76 35.96 11.07
N THR A 67 15.07 35.24 10.17
CA THR A 67 14.47 33.94 10.46
C THR A 67 15.16 32.77 9.74
N GLY A 68 15.84 33.03 8.63
CA GLY A 68 16.59 32.04 7.88
C GLY A 68 17.89 31.61 8.56
N LEU A 69 18.30 30.36 8.32
CA LEU A 69 19.58 29.83 8.80
C LEU A 69 20.74 30.46 8.01
N SER A 70 21.87 30.68 8.69
CA SER A 70 23.12 31.05 8.04
C SER A 70 23.76 29.85 7.33
N ASP A 71 24.57 30.09 6.31
CA ASP A 71 25.18 29.04 5.48
C ASP A 71 25.97 28.02 6.31
N LEU A 72 26.71 28.48 7.34
CA LEU A 72 27.44 27.60 8.26
C LEU A 72 26.51 26.68 9.08
N GLN A 73 25.35 27.18 9.49
CA GLN A 73 24.36 26.39 10.22
C GLN A 73 23.69 25.37 9.30
N ILE A 74 23.42 25.75 8.05
CA ILE A 74 22.87 24.87 7.02
C ILE A 74 23.83 23.69 6.79
N ASP A 75 25.12 23.96 6.59
CA ASP A 75 26.12 22.92 6.33
C ASP A 75 26.32 21.99 7.52
N ALA A 76 26.33 22.52 8.74
CA ALA A 76 26.38 21.73 9.97
C ALA A 76 25.16 20.80 10.07
N LYS A 77 23.96 21.32 9.75
CA LYS A 77 22.71 20.56 9.79
C LYS A 77 22.67 19.47 8.71
N LYS A 78 23.04 19.80 7.46
CA LYS A 78 23.17 18.82 6.36
C LYS A 78 24.13 17.70 6.76
N SER A 79 25.32 18.06 7.26
CA SER A 79 26.34 17.08 7.67
C SER A 79 25.85 16.17 8.80
N SER A 80 25.13 16.72 9.77
CA SER A 80 24.55 15.96 10.88
C SER A 80 23.52 14.92 10.38
N ILE A 81 22.62 15.31 9.48
CA ILE A 81 21.60 14.40 8.92
C ILE A 81 22.25 13.35 8.02
N LEU A 82 23.19 13.76 7.17
CA LEU A 82 23.92 12.86 6.27
C LEU A 82 24.76 11.83 7.01
N SER A 83 25.33 12.18 8.16
CA SER A 83 26.07 11.21 8.99
C SER A 83 25.20 10.06 9.51
N GLN A 84 23.89 10.28 9.58
CA GLN A 84 22.90 9.30 10.05
C GLN A 84 22.19 8.57 8.90
N LEU A 85 22.61 8.83 7.66
CA LEU A 85 22.16 8.08 6.49
C LEU A 85 22.32 6.58 6.73
N ASN A 86 21.28 5.80 6.48
CA ASN A 86 21.19 4.34 6.68
C ASN A 86 21.17 3.85 8.15
N ILE A 87 21.32 4.73 9.14
CA ILE A 87 21.26 4.36 10.56
C ILE A 87 19.86 4.64 11.10
N THR A 88 19.38 5.86 10.91
CA THR A 88 18.07 6.31 11.40
C THR A 88 17.21 6.81 10.25
N ASP A 89 15.91 6.75 10.46
CA ASP A 89 14.94 7.36 9.56
C ASP A 89 15.01 8.88 9.71
N TRP A 90 15.26 9.59 8.62
CA TRP A 90 15.37 11.06 8.61
C TRP A 90 14.08 11.74 9.06
N ARG A 91 12.93 11.08 8.92
CA ARG A 91 11.63 11.57 9.42
C ARG A 91 11.60 11.73 10.94
N ASN A 92 12.48 11.06 11.67
CA ASN A 92 12.58 11.18 13.12
C ASN A 92 13.55 12.27 13.58
N LEU A 93 14.38 12.80 12.67
CA LEU A 93 15.44 13.74 13.02
C LEU A 93 14.96 15.19 13.03
N ASP A 94 14.13 15.54 12.06
CA ASP A 94 13.59 16.87 11.92
C ASP A 94 12.22 16.84 11.24
N CYS A 95 11.51 17.96 11.32
CA CYS A 95 10.26 18.18 10.61
C CYS A 95 10.48 18.03 9.10
N SER A 96 9.65 17.20 8.46
CA SER A 96 9.70 16.98 7.02
C SER A 96 8.41 17.41 6.35
N TYR A 97 8.54 17.93 5.14
CA TYR A 97 7.42 18.26 4.27
C TYR A 97 7.31 17.21 3.16
N ILE A 98 6.10 16.74 2.86
CA ILE A 98 5.90 15.71 1.83
C ILE A 98 5.15 16.34 0.66
N LEU A 99 5.77 16.29 -0.52
CA LEU A 99 5.23 16.82 -1.76
C LEU A 99 4.73 15.67 -2.64
N LYS A 100 3.57 15.87 -3.25
CA LYS A 100 3.05 14.92 -4.24
C LYS A 100 3.72 15.15 -5.58
N VAL A 101 4.19 14.08 -6.22
CA VAL A 101 4.80 14.08 -7.55
C VAL A 101 4.11 13.07 -8.47
N ASP A 102 4.04 13.35 -9.76
CA ASP A 102 3.36 12.46 -10.71
C ASP A 102 4.12 11.14 -10.91
N ASN A 103 5.46 11.19 -10.94
CA ASN A 103 6.31 10.03 -11.14
C ASN A 103 7.53 10.10 -10.21
N ILE A 104 7.53 9.25 -9.18
CA ILE A 104 8.59 9.18 -8.18
C ILE A 104 9.88 8.55 -8.75
N ILE A 105 9.76 7.65 -9.74
CA ILE A 105 10.92 6.96 -10.33
C ILE A 105 11.77 7.95 -11.12
N ASN A 106 11.15 8.75 -11.98
CA ASN A 106 11.86 9.79 -12.75
C ASN A 106 12.60 10.77 -11.81
N LEU A 107 11.98 11.09 -10.67
CA LEU A 107 12.59 11.95 -9.67
C LEU A 107 13.82 11.31 -9.02
N ILE A 108 13.77 10.02 -8.69
CA ILE A 108 14.93 9.28 -8.16
C ILE A 108 16.07 9.27 -9.18
N GLU A 109 15.78 9.04 -10.45
CA GLU A 109 16.78 9.09 -11.53
C GLU A 109 17.41 10.49 -11.67
N ASN A 110 16.62 11.55 -11.52
CA ASN A 110 17.13 12.92 -11.47
C ASN A 110 18.06 13.12 -10.26
N PHE A 111 17.65 12.69 -9.06
CA PHE A 111 18.51 12.81 -7.87
C PHE A 111 19.84 12.06 -8.03
N GLN A 112 19.83 10.89 -8.68
CA GLN A 112 21.06 10.15 -9.01
C GLN A 112 21.95 10.92 -9.99
N THR A 113 21.35 11.52 -11.02
CA THR A 113 22.05 12.33 -12.02
C THR A 113 22.75 13.54 -11.38
N PHE A 114 22.06 14.22 -10.46
CA PHE A 114 22.59 15.35 -9.70
C PHE A 114 23.45 14.96 -8.49
N LYS A 115 23.63 13.65 -8.22
CA LYS A 115 24.38 13.10 -7.08
C LYS A 115 23.90 13.62 -5.72
N ILE A 116 22.59 13.79 -5.58
CA ILE A 116 21.96 14.21 -4.33
C ILE A 116 21.72 12.98 -3.46
N PRO A 117 22.17 12.97 -2.19
CA PRO A 117 21.89 11.87 -1.27
C PRO A 117 20.39 11.82 -0.95
N VAL A 118 19.82 10.63 -1.05
CA VAL A 118 18.39 10.39 -0.79
C VAL A 118 18.18 9.19 0.12
N GLN A 119 17.13 9.24 0.93
CA GLN A 119 16.64 8.11 1.71
C GLN A 119 15.34 7.62 1.09
N ILE A 120 15.33 6.35 0.65
CA ILE A 120 14.20 5.74 -0.03
C ILE A 120 13.46 4.82 0.96
N THR A 121 12.13 4.94 1.01
CA THR A 121 11.28 4.08 1.84
C THR A 121 10.10 3.50 1.02
N PRO A 122 9.67 2.25 1.29
CA PRO A 122 10.26 1.29 2.22
C PRO A 122 11.51 0.59 1.67
N ASN A 123 11.66 0.50 0.34
CA ASN A 123 12.81 -0.12 -0.29
C ASN A 123 13.09 0.51 -1.66
N GLU A 124 14.30 0.29 -2.18
CA GLU A 124 14.74 0.88 -3.44
C GLU A 124 14.00 0.31 -4.66
N LEU A 125 13.60 -0.96 -4.61
CA LEU A 125 12.95 -1.64 -5.73
C LEU A 125 11.52 -1.12 -5.99
N TYR A 126 10.82 -0.77 -4.93
CA TYR A 126 9.43 -0.29 -4.92
C TYR A 126 9.33 0.91 -3.97
N PRO A 127 9.85 2.09 -4.39
CA PRO A 127 9.83 3.28 -3.58
C PRO A 127 8.40 3.84 -3.48
N ASN A 128 7.94 4.08 -2.26
CA ASN A 128 6.68 4.78 -2.00
C ASN A 128 6.93 6.25 -1.66
N GLU A 129 8.00 6.50 -0.91
CA GLU A 129 8.44 7.83 -0.51
C GLU A 129 9.96 7.94 -0.69
N VAL A 130 10.41 9.13 -1.02
CA VAL A 130 11.83 9.46 -1.15
C VAL A 130 12.09 10.78 -0.47
N TYR A 131 13.10 10.81 0.39
CA TYR A 131 13.49 11.99 1.15
C TYR A 131 14.85 12.50 0.69
N CYS A 132 14.96 13.83 0.56
CA CYS A 132 16.22 14.52 0.32
C CYS A 132 16.35 15.71 1.27
N ILE A 133 17.55 16.30 1.31
CA ILE A 133 17.79 17.56 2.02
C ILE A 133 17.89 18.67 0.98
N ASP A 134 17.07 19.70 1.13
CA ASP A 134 17.11 20.92 0.31
C ASP A 134 18.41 21.71 0.58
N PRO A 135 18.98 22.46 -0.38
CA PRO A 135 19.91 23.55 -0.15
C PRO A 135 19.69 24.38 1.12
N LEU A 136 18.44 24.65 1.54
CA LEU A 136 18.14 25.41 2.76
C LEU A 136 18.24 24.60 4.06
N GLY A 137 18.52 23.29 3.99
CA GLY A 137 18.66 22.40 5.16
C GLY A 137 17.34 21.85 5.70
N TYR A 138 16.26 21.88 4.91
CA TYR A 138 15.00 21.22 5.22
C TYR A 138 14.96 19.80 4.67
N ILE A 139 14.30 18.89 5.38
CA ILE A 139 14.03 17.53 4.91
C ILE A 139 12.75 17.55 4.09
N ILE A 140 12.84 17.13 2.83
CA ILE A 140 11.70 17.13 1.91
C ILE A 140 11.49 15.72 1.37
N GLY A 141 10.29 15.21 1.61
CA GLY A 141 9.79 13.96 1.10
C GLY A 141 9.00 14.15 -0.18
N PHE A 142 8.99 13.11 -1.02
CA PHE A 142 8.20 13.05 -2.24
C PHE A 142 7.43 11.75 -2.28
N THR A 143 6.16 11.81 -2.67
CA THR A 143 5.32 10.61 -2.86
C THR A 143 4.48 10.71 -4.13
N SER A 144 4.25 9.57 -4.79
CA SER A 144 3.31 9.48 -5.91
C SER A 144 1.87 9.20 -5.47
N SER A 145 1.67 8.87 -4.18
CA SER A 145 0.36 8.62 -3.62
C SER A 145 -0.46 9.91 -3.45
N SER A 146 -1.78 9.79 -3.35
CA SER A 146 -2.65 10.94 -3.03
C SER A 146 -2.48 11.41 -1.59
N ASN A 147 -2.10 10.50 -0.69
CA ASN A 147 -1.87 10.75 0.72
C ASN A 147 -0.68 9.88 1.18
N PRO A 148 0.34 10.42 1.85
CA PRO A 148 1.48 9.65 2.36
C PRO A 148 1.08 8.48 3.28
N LEU A 149 -0.08 8.55 3.95
CA LEU A 149 -0.59 7.47 4.81
C LEU A 149 -1.51 6.46 4.07
N THR A 150 -1.41 6.40 2.74
CA THR A 150 -2.24 5.50 1.93
C THR A 150 -1.85 4.04 2.16
N VAL A 151 -2.85 3.18 2.43
CA VAL A 151 -2.66 1.73 2.66
C VAL A 151 -2.29 0.97 1.39
N SER A 152 -2.62 1.52 0.22
CA SER A 152 -2.37 0.93 -1.10
C SER A 152 -1.62 1.92 -2.02
N PRO A 153 -0.32 2.16 -1.80
CA PRO A 153 0.47 3.05 -2.64
C PRO A 153 0.63 2.45 -4.06
N PRO A 154 0.80 3.30 -5.09
CA PRO A 154 1.01 2.82 -6.45
C PRO A 154 2.35 2.07 -6.55
N LEU A 155 2.28 0.78 -6.90
CA LEU A 155 3.47 -0.05 -7.07
C LEU A 155 4.15 0.27 -8.39
N GLN A 156 5.22 1.06 -8.34
CA GLN A 156 6.07 1.33 -9.48
C GLN A 156 7.45 0.71 -9.21
N LYS A 157 7.92 -0.14 -10.13
CA LYS A 157 9.22 -0.82 -9.99
C LYS A 157 10.33 0.05 -10.55
N THR A 158 11.37 0.29 -9.77
CA THR A 158 12.57 0.96 -10.26
C THR A 158 13.37 0.02 -11.16
N HIS A 159 13.82 0.55 -12.30
CA HIS A 159 14.75 -0.15 -13.17
C HIS A 159 16.15 0.38 -12.91
N PHE A 160 16.76 -0.01 -11.78
CA PHE A 160 18.18 0.23 -11.60
C PHE A 160 18.95 -0.47 -12.71
N LYS A 161 19.52 0.30 -13.64
CA LYS A 161 20.56 -0.21 -14.53
C LYS A 161 21.76 -0.51 -13.65
N ALA A 162 21.87 -1.77 -13.22
CA ALA A 162 23.14 -2.27 -12.71
C ALA A 162 24.18 -2.07 -13.81
N THR A 163 25.04 -1.06 -13.70
CA THR A 163 26.29 -1.07 -14.42
C THR A 163 27.04 -2.29 -13.94
N ALA A 164 27.15 -3.28 -14.81
CA ALA A 164 27.81 -4.55 -14.54
C ALA A 164 29.21 -4.31 -13.97
N ALA A 165 29.43 -4.74 -12.73
CA ALA A 165 30.73 -4.93 -12.11
C ALA A 165 30.60 -6.13 -11.14
N GLY A 166 31.26 -7.27 -11.33
CA GLY A 166 32.24 -7.59 -12.36
C GLY A 166 32.59 -9.08 -12.40
N ALA A 167 33.07 -9.48 -13.58
CA ALA A 167 34.19 -10.40 -13.68
C ALA A 167 35.47 -9.55 -13.71
N ALA A 168 36.37 -9.84 -12.77
CA ALA A 168 37.83 -9.65 -12.78
C ALA A 168 38.49 -8.32 -13.22
N THR A 169 39.38 -7.86 -12.33
CA THR A 169 40.68 -7.17 -12.55
C THR A 169 40.72 -5.63 -12.54
N THR A 170 41.50 -5.11 -11.58
CA THR A 170 42.26 -3.83 -11.56
C THR A 170 41.52 -2.50 -11.79
N GLY A 171 41.47 -1.67 -10.74
CA GLY A 171 41.22 -0.22 -10.85
C GLY A 171 40.20 0.30 -9.83
N THR A 172 40.69 1.07 -8.87
CA THR A 172 39.96 1.72 -7.77
C THR A 172 38.81 2.62 -8.23
N LEU A 173 37.55 2.22 -7.99
CA LEU A 173 36.41 3.11 -7.76
C LEU A 173 35.43 2.42 -6.78
N THR A 174 35.36 2.94 -5.55
CA THR A 174 34.45 2.49 -4.50
C THR A 174 33.00 2.88 -4.83
N PRO A 175 32.02 1.95 -4.80
CA PRO A 175 30.60 2.30 -4.84
C PRO A 175 30.21 3.15 -3.62
N TYR A 176 29.45 4.23 -3.84
CA TYR A 176 28.89 5.08 -2.77
C TYR A 176 27.95 4.25 -1.86
N PRO A 177 27.88 4.53 -0.55
CA PRO A 177 27.14 3.70 0.40
C PRO A 177 25.62 3.90 0.28
N MET A 178 24.91 2.93 -0.27
CA MET A 178 23.45 2.76 -0.16
C MET A 178 23.11 1.75 0.95
N SER A 179 21.96 1.91 1.61
CA SER A 179 21.55 1.06 2.75
C SER A 179 21.25 -0.38 2.34
N VAL A 180 21.74 -1.31 3.15
CA VAL A 180 21.32 -2.72 3.11
C VAL A 180 20.06 -2.85 3.97
N SER A 181 18.88 -3.00 3.37
CA SER A 181 17.63 -3.16 4.11
C SER A 181 17.58 -4.52 4.83
N THR A 182 17.50 -4.47 6.15
CA THR A 182 17.10 -5.56 7.05
C THR A 182 15.59 -5.76 6.99
N SER A 183 15.13 -6.63 6.09
CA SER A 183 13.88 -7.36 6.34
C SER A 183 13.86 -8.69 5.60
N LEU A 184 14.20 -9.74 6.33
CA LEU A 184 13.83 -11.11 6.03
C LEU A 184 12.30 -11.24 6.22
N ALA A 185 11.53 -10.65 5.30
CA ALA A 185 10.09 -10.86 5.20
C ALA A 185 9.83 -11.64 3.91
N GLN A 186 9.40 -12.89 4.08
CA GLN A 186 9.00 -13.83 3.05
C GLN A 186 8.32 -13.15 1.86
N SER A 187 8.91 -13.32 0.68
CA SER A 187 8.32 -13.02 -0.61
C SER A 187 7.01 -13.81 -0.78
N ILE A 188 5.87 -13.17 -0.53
CA ILE A 188 4.60 -13.66 -1.05
C ILE A 188 4.51 -13.16 -2.49
N SER A 189 4.77 -14.09 -3.41
CA SER A 189 4.59 -13.96 -4.86
C SER A 189 3.22 -13.34 -5.18
N SER A 190 3.20 -12.16 -5.82
CA SER A 190 1.97 -11.47 -6.23
C SER A 190 1.86 -11.21 -7.73
N THR A 191 2.55 -11.99 -8.57
CA THR A 191 2.49 -11.81 -10.04
C THR A 191 1.75 -12.92 -10.80
N ALA A 192 0.96 -13.78 -10.13
CA ALA A 192 0.22 -14.86 -10.80
C ALA A 192 -1.33 -14.78 -10.72
N GLU A 193 -1.93 -13.93 -9.87
CA GLU A 193 -3.38 -14.03 -9.58
C GLU A 193 -4.29 -13.16 -10.48
N ALA A 194 -3.74 -12.29 -11.34
CA ALA A 194 -4.55 -11.31 -12.07
C ALA A 194 -5.47 -11.88 -13.17
N ASN A 195 -5.44 -13.20 -13.45
CA ASN A 195 -6.29 -13.79 -14.48
C ASN A 195 -6.76 -15.22 -14.16
N MET A 196 -6.96 -15.56 -12.88
CA MET A 196 -7.74 -16.75 -12.53
C MET A 196 -9.23 -16.43 -12.55
N PRO A 197 -10.10 -17.29 -13.12
CA PRO A 197 -11.53 -17.11 -13.04
C PRO A 197 -11.94 -17.06 -11.56
N LYS A 198 -12.61 -15.97 -11.17
CA LYS A 198 -13.06 -15.76 -9.79
C LYS A 198 -14.10 -16.83 -9.46
N ARG A 199 -13.72 -17.78 -8.61
CA ARG A 199 -14.58 -18.90 -8.20
C ARG A 199 -15.50 -18.47 -7.07
N ASN A 200 -16.72 -18.97 -7.08
CA ASN A 200 -17.64 -18.79 -5.96
C ASN A 200 -17.47 -19.94 -4.96
N ILE A 201 -17.31 -19.60 -3.70
CA ILE A 201 -16.97 -20.56 -2.63
C ILE A 201 -18.17 -20.68 -1.69
N GLY A 202 -18.72 -21.89 -1.57
CA GLY A 202 -19.73 -22.25 -0.58
C GLY A 202 -19.10 -22.86 0.67
N ILE A 203 -19.58 -22.49 1.85
CA ILE A 203 -19.25 -23.12 3.13
C ILE A 203 -20.49 -23.66 3.81
N MET A 204 -20.39 -24.86 4.38
CA MET A 204 -21.43 -25.46 5.20
C MET A 204 -20.86 -26.15 6.44
N THR A 205 -21.63 -26.16 7.52
CA THR A 205 -21.33 -26.93 8.73
C THR A 205 -22.28 -28.12 8.83
N SER A 206 -21.75 -29.31 9.08
CA SER A 206 -22.54 -30.53 9.17
C SER A 206 -22.04 -31.44 10.28
N GLY A 207 -22.97 -32.06 11.02
CA GLY A 207 -22.68 -32.96 12.13
C GLY A 207 -23.14 -32.39 13.47
N GLY A 208 -22.54 -32.85 14.57
CA GLY A 208 -22.79 -32.27 15.89
C GLY A 208 -22.12 -30.91 16.02
N ASP A 209 -22.76 -29.99 16.74
CA ASP A 209 -22.18 -28.68 17.03
C ASP A 209 -20.86 -28.82 17.79
N ALA A 210 -19.84 -28.09 17.33
CA ALA A 210 -18.55 -28.03 17.98
C ALA A 210 -18.11 -26.58 18.20
N PRO A 211 -17.46 -26.26 19.34
CA PRO A 211 -16.88 -24.95 19.55
C PRO A 211 -15.82 -24.66 18.47
N GLY A 212 -15.90 -23.48 17.86
CA GLY A 212 -14.99 -23.05 16.80
C GLY A 212 -15.52 -23.18 15.37
N MET A 213 -16.67 -23.80 15.14
CA MET A 213 -17.29 -23.85 13.81
C MET A 213 -17.58 -22.44 13.26
N ASN A 214 -18.10 -21.53 14.09
CA ASN A 214 -18.26 -20.12 13.74
C ASN A 214 -16.94 -19.43 13.37
N ALA A 215 -15.86 -19.74 14.08
CA ALA A 215 -14.54 -19.20 13.76
C ALA A 215 -14.04 -19.70 12.40
N ALA A 216 -14.29 -20.98 12.07
CA ALA A 216 -13.98 -21.56 10.76
C ALA A 216 -14.81 -20.91 9.64
N VAL A 217 -16.12 -20.77 9.83
CA VAL A 217 -17.01 -20.09 8.86
C VAL A 217 -16.54 -18.66 8.61
N ARG A 218 -16.23 -17.92 9.67
CA ARG A 218 -15.70 -16.56 9.58
C ARG A 218 -14.39 -16.49 8.80
N ALA A 219 -13.46 -17.40 9.07
CA ALA A 219 -12.16 -17.44 8.40
C ALA A 219 -12.32 -17.67 6.90
N VAL A 220 -13.14 -18.64 6.50
CA VAL A 220 -13.39 -18.96 5.09
C VAL A 220 -14.08 -17.81 4.36
N VAL A 221 -15.15 -17.23 4.93
CA VAL A 221 -15.85 -16.09 4.32
C VAL A 221 -14.91 -14.91 4.10
N ARG A 222 -14.12 -14.54 5.10
CA ARG A 222 -13.18 -13.41 4.96
C ARG A 222 -12.04 -13.70 4.00
N ALA A 223 -11.49 -14.92 4.03
CA ALA A 223 -10.42 -15.32 3.11
C ALA A 223 -10.89 -15.34 1.64
N ALA A 224 -12.12 -15.83 1.39
CA ALA A 224 -12.73 -15.81 0.07
C ALA A 224 -12.90 -14.38 -0.45
N ILE A 225 -13.50 -13.49 0.35
CA ILE A 225 -13.70 -12.08 -0.01
C ILE A 225 -12.36 -11.37 -0.24
N TYR A 226 -11.36 -11.63 0.62
CA TYR A 226 -10.02 -11.05 0.48
C TYR A 226 -9.34 -11.46 -0.83
N ARG A 227 -9.54 -12.70 -1.29
CA ARG A 227 -9.05 -13.20 -2.58
C ARG A 227 -9.92 -12.76 -3.78
N GLY A 228 -10.95 -11.94 -3.56
CA GLY A 228 -11.84 -11.44 -4.62
C GLY A 228 -12.90 -12.44 -5.09
N CYS A 229 -13.11 -13.54 -4.36
CA CYS A 229 -14.17 -14.52 -4.60
C CYS A 229 -15.48 -14.11 -3.89
N LYS A 230 -16.62 -14.62 -4.38
CA LYS A 230 -17.88 -14.54 -3.61
C LYS A 230 -17.96 -15.69 -2.62
N ALA A 231 -18.44 -15.41 -1.42
CA ALA A 231 -18.63 -16.39 -0.36
C ALA A 231 -20.12 -16.66 -0.16
N PHE A 232 -20.51 -17.94 -0.07
CA PHE A 232 -21.87 -18.38 0.21
C PHE A 232 -21.88 -19.24 1.47
N ALA A 233 -22.87 -19.04 2.34
CA ALA A 233 -23.16 -19.93 3.44
C ALA A 233 -24.36 -20.82 3.09
N ILE A 234 -24.18 -22.12 3.24
CA ILE A 234 -25.25 -23.11 3.10
C ILE A 234 -25.72 -23.46 4.51
N LYS A 235 -26.97 -23.13 4.80
CA LYS A 235 -27.57 -23.31 6.11
C LYS A 235 -28.02 -24.75 6.34
N GLU A 236 -28.07 -25.18 7.59
CA GLU A 236 -28.54 -26.52 7.97
C GLU A 236 -27.76 -27.66 7.28
N GLY A 237 -26.48 -27.45 6.97
CA GLY A 237 -25.60 -28.44 6.36
C GLY A 237 -26.16 -29.04 5.06
N TYR A 238 -26.14 -30.37 4.99
CA TYR A 238 -26.64 -31.10 3.82
C TYR A 238 -28.15 -30.93 3.59
N GLU A 239 -28.93 -30.62 4.62
CA GLU A 239 -30.38 -30.43 4.45
C GLU A 239 -30.66 -29.16 3.64
N GLY A 240 -30.00 -28.05 3.96
CA GLY A 240 -30.14 -26.83 3.16
C GLY A 240 -29.50 -26.93 1.78
N LEU A 241 -28.49 -27.79 1.61
CA LEU A 241 -27.93 -28.10 0.29
C LEU A 241 -28.98 -28.78 -0.61
N VAL A 242 -29.69 -29.80 -0.08
CA VAL A 242 -30.74 -30.52 -0.82
C VAL A 242 -31.96 -29.65 -1.04
N ARG A 243 -32.39 -28.86 -0.05
CA ARG A 243 -33.56 -27.96 -0.20
C ARG A 243 -33.30 -26.78 -1.14
N GLY A 244 -32.07 -26.26 -1.15
CA GLY A 244 -31.64 -25.20 -2.05
C GLY A 244 -32.35 -23.86 -1.85
N GLY A 245 -32.14 -22.95 -2.81
CA GLY A 245 -32.78 -21.63 -2.85
C GLY A 245 -32.14 -20.57 -1.93
N PRO A 246 -32.61 -19.30 -2.02
CA PRO A 246 -31.98 -18.16 -1.36
C PRO A 246 -32.09 -18.17 0.17
N ASN A 247 -33.01 -18.97 0.71
CA ASN A 247 -33.20 -19.11 2.17
C ASN A 247 -32.12 -19.98 2.81
N TYR A 248 -31.65 -21.00 2.10
CA TYR A 248 -30.65 -21.96 2.57
C TYR A 248 -29.25 -21.65 2.02
N ILE A 249 -29.14 -21.23 0.76
CA ILE A 249 -27.87 -20.84 0.15
C ILE A 249 -27.83 -19.32 0.05
N LYS A 250 -27.09 -18.68 0.96
CA LYS A 250 -27.06 -17.21 1.09
C LYS A 250 -25.66 -16.67 0.82
N GLU A 251 -25.56 -15.65 -0.04
CA GLU A 251 -24.31 -14.90 -0.21
C GLU A 251 -23.96 -14.13 1.09
N MET A 252 -22.73 -14.28 1.53
CA MET A 252 -22.21 -13.72 2.78
C MET A 252 -21.34 -12.50 2.51
N LYS A 253 -21.59 -11.43 3.25
CA LYS A 253 -20.76 -10.21 3.25
C LYS A 253 -19.73 -10.25 4.37
N TRP A 254 -18.72 -9.39 4.26
CA TRP A 254 -17.68 -9.24 5.29
C TRP A 254 -18.24 -8.92 6.69
N SER A 255 -19.34 -8.16 6.73
CA SER A 255 -20.07 -7.78 7.95
C SER A 255 -20.82 -8.94 8.60
N ASP A 256 -21.22 -9.94 7.83
CA ASP A 256 -22.18 -10.97 8.29
C ASP A 256 -21.55 -11.95 9.27
N VAL A 257 -20.22 -12.06 9.25
CA VAL A 257 -19.42 -12.91 10.14
C VAL A 257 -18.72 -12.12 11.25
N ARG A 258 -19.21 -10.91 11.57
CA ARG A 258 -18.71 -10.11 12.69
C ARG A 258 -19.15 -10.76 14.01
N GLY A 259 -18.24 -10.90 14.97
CA GLY A 259 -18.57 -11.47 16.29
C GLY A 259 -18.50 -13.00 16.37
N TYR A 260 -18.44 -13.70 15.24
CA TYR A 260 -18.44 -15.18 15.20
C TYR A 260 -17.28 -15.84 15.96
N LEU A 261 -16.20 -15.12 16.24
CA LEU A 261 -15.08 -15.66 17.02
C LEU A 261 -15.45 -15.92 18.49
N SER A 262 -16.38 -15.14 19.03
CA SER A 262 -16.85 -15.24 20.43
C SER A 262 -18.14 -16.05 20.59
N GLU A 263 -18.70 -16.57 19.49
CA GLU A 263 -19.97 -17.31 19.50
C GLU A 263 -19.71 -18.82 19.41
N GLY A 264 -20.34 -19.59 20.31
CA GLY A 264 -20.29 -21.05 20.30
C GLY A 264 -21.22 -21.67 19.25
N GLY A 265 -20.96 -22.93 18.89
CA GLY A 265 -21.75 -23.67 17.90
C GLY A 265 -21.54 -23.15 16.47
N THR A 266 -22.61 -23.20 15.66
CA THR A 266 -22.64 -22.71 14.28
C THR A 266 -23.88 -21.86 13.99
N ASN A 267 -23.67 -20.60 13.61
CA ASN A 267 -24.73 -19.64 13.27
C ASN A 267 -25.39 -19.93 11.92
N ILE A 268 -24.75 -20.75 11.08
CA ILE A 268 -25.34 -21.21 9.82
C ILE A 268 -26.16 -22.49 10.01
N GLY A 269 -26.19 -23.07 11.21
CA GLY A 269 -26.94 -24.28 11.51
C GLY A 269 -26.26 -25.56 11.00
N THR A 270 -26.72 -26.69 11.53
CA THR A 270 -26.27 -28.02 11.14
C THR A 270 -27.45 -28.98 11.28
N ALA A 271 -27.72 -29.74 10.23
CA ALA A 271 -28.78 -30.73 10.26
C ALA A 271 -28.32 -32.05 9.63
N ARG A 272 -28.85 -33.15 10.17
CA ARG A 272 -28.66 -34.48 9.58
C ARG A 272 -29.66 -34.64 8.44
N CYS A 273 -29.16 -34.86 7.24
CA CYS A 273 -29.97 -35.04 6.04
C CYS A 273 -30.02 -36.53 5.66
N MET A 274 -31.22 -37.13 5.68
CA MET A 274 -31.40 -38.51 5.23
C MET A 274 -31.46 -38.58 3.71
N GLU A 275 -32.04 -37.56 3.07
CA GLU A 275 -32.16 -37.43 1.62
C GLU A 275 -30.79 -37.44 0.94
N PHE A 276 -29.76 -36.85 1.57
CA PHE A 276 -28.41 -36.78 0.99
C PHE A 276 -27.69 -38.15 0.94
N ARG A 277 -28.16 -39.14 1.70
CA ARG A 277 -27.67 -40.53 1.59
C ARG A 277 -28.13 -41.18 0.29
N GLU A 278 -29.26 -40.74 -0.23
CA GLU A 278 -29.81 -41.22 -1.49
C GLU A 278 -29.24 -40.46 -2.69
N ARG A 279 -29.16 -41.14 -3.84
CA ARG A 279 -28.59 -40.54 -5.06
C ARG A 279 -29.38 -39.31 -5.54
N TRP A 280 -30.70 -39.33 -5.38
CA TRP A 280 -31.56 -38.23 -5.83
C TRP A 280 -31.31 -36.96 -5.03
N GLY A 281 -31.13 -37.06 -3.70
CA GLY A 281 -30.82 -35.89 -2.87
C GLY A 281 -29.46 -35.29 -3.20
N ARG A 282 -28.44 -36.12 -3.48
CA ARG A 282 -27.13 -35.63 -3.97
C ARG A 282 -27.25 -34.90 -5.31
N LEU A 283 -28.11 -35.39 -6.19
CA LEU A 283 -28.33 -34.79 -7.52
C LEU A 283 -29.04 -33.43 -7.40
N ASP A 284 -30.02 -33.30 -6.50
CA ASP A 284 -30.64 -32.02 -6.18
C ASP A 284 -29.66 -31.04 -5.54
N GLY A 285 -28.82 -31.50 -4.60
CA GLY A 285 -27.76 -30.67 -4.02
C GLY A 285 -26.76 -30.16 -5.06
N CYS A 286 -26.36 -31.02 -6.01
CA CYS A 286 -25.51 -30.64 -7.14
C CYS A 286 -26.17 -29.59 -8.02
N LYS A 287 -27.44 -29.79 -8.37
CA LYS A 287 -28.23 -28.84 -9.15
C LYS A 287 -28.28 -27.46 -8.46
N HIS A 288 -28.54 -27.41 -7.15
CA HIS A 288 -28.62 -26.16 -6.42
C HIS A 288 -27.28 -25.42 -6.29
N LEU A 289 -26.15 -26.14 -6.23
CA LEU A 289 -24.82 -25.53 -6.31
C LEU A 289 -24.60 -24.88 -7.67
N ILE A 290 -24.97 -25.57 -8.75
CA ILE A 290 -24.85 -25.05 -10.12
C ILE A 290 -25.76 -23.82 -10.31
N ASP A 291 -27.01 -23.90 -9.85
CA ASP A 291 -27.98 -22.80 -9.96
C ASP A 291 -27.54 -21.56 -9.15
N ALA A 292 -26.90 -21.76 -7.99
CA ALA A 292 -26.29 -20.69 -7.20
C ALA A 292 -24.94 -20.20 -7.78
N GLY A 293 -24.40 -20.90 -8.78
CA GLY A 293 -23.11 -20.62 -9.40
C GLY A 293 -21.93 -20.88 -8.48
N ILE A 294 -22.00 -21.84 -7.55
CA ILE A 294 -20.93 -22.20 -6.61
C ILE A 294 -19.98 -23.22 -7.27
N ASP A 295 -18.70 -22.87 -7.37
CA ASP A 295 -17.67 -23.69 -8.03
C ASP A 295 -16.87 -24.56 -7.06
N ALA A 296 -16.87 -24.18 -5.77
CA ALA A 296 -16.10 -24.84 -4.73
C ALA A 296 -16.93 -24.96 -3.45
N LEU A 297 -16.94 -26.14 -2.84
CA LEU A 297 -17.64 -26.42 -1.60
C LEU A 297 -16.63 -26.73 -0.49
N ILE A 298 -16.77 -26.07 0.65
CA ILE A 298 -15.98 -26.30 1.86
C ILE A 298 -16.92 -26.87 2.92
N VAL A 299 -16.62 -28.09 3.37
CA VAL A 299 -17.40 -28.79 4.38
C VAL A 299 -16.65 -28.77 5.70
N CYS A 300 -17.25 -28.19 6.74
CA CYS A 300 -16.75 -28.23 8.11
C CYS A 300 -17.62 -29.19 8.94
N GLY A 301 -17.05 -30.30 9.39
CA GLY A 301 -17.80 -31.31 10.11
C GLY A 301 -16.93 -32.47 10.60
N GLY A 302 -17.56 -33.42 11.29
CA GLY A 302 -16.90 -34.67 11.70
C GLY A 302 -16.84 -35.71 10.58
N ASP A 303 -16.33 -36.90 10.90
CA ASP A 303 -16.03 -37.97 9.92
C ASP A 303 -17.21 -38.29 8.99
N GLY A 304 -18.41 -38.54 9.54
CA GLY A 304 -19.59 -38.85 8.72
C GLY A 304 -20.00 -37.72 7.77
N SER A 305 -19.72 -36.47 8.12
CA SER A 305 -19.96 -35.33 7.23
C SER A 305 -18.92 -35.25 6.12
N LEU A 306 -17.66 -35.57 6.43
CA LEU A 306 -16.55 -35.60 5.46
C LEU A 306 -16.67 -36.77 4.50
N THR A 307 -17.06 -37.96 4.99
CA THR A 307 -17.37 -39.13 4.14
C THR A 307 -18.55 -38.90 3.22
N GLY A 308 -19.48 -38.02 3.58
CA GLY A 308 -20.55 -37.61 2.67
C GLY A 308 -20.09 -36.64 1.58
N ALA A 309 -18.97 -35.95 1.78
CA ALA A 309 -18.42 -34.95 0.86
C ALA A 309 -17.44 -35.54 -0.15
N ASP A 310 -16.74 -36.60 0.22
CA ASP A 310 -15.84 -37.41 -0.62
C ASP A 310 -16.63 -38.29 -1.61
#